data_AF-A0A2A6CKL9-F1
#
_entry.id   AF-A0A2A6CKL9-F1
#
_cell.length_a   1.000
_cell.length_b   1.000
_cell.length_c   1.000
_cell.angle_alpha   90.00
_cell.angle_beta   90.00
_cell.angle_gamma   90.00
#
_symmetry.space_group_name_H-M   'P 1'
#
loop_
_entity.id
_entity.type
_entity.pdbx_description
1 polymer ?
#
loop_
_entity_poly.entity_id
_entity_poly.type
_entity_poly.pdbx_seq_one_letter_code
_entity_poly.pdbx_strand_id
1 'polypeptide(L)'
;MTQFPSAIEHIIVVLAALLNVLLLFLIAKFSSKELGLYKYLLSTIALCDIIMSLAHGITAPRAFLIGHTFAVTPHALFVEPSRALIICYSSLFTLPFYIMNIHFLYRYWNIKKPERIHLFTSKPFIFLLITVGAGAIGFWAWLMTFMGSVSGTDELARRYADQYERTNDDAWVTMDYKDNYGQWNHRTIWLMIIFDGLAVGQCFLAILLSSLTFYHIHAATAISPTLKSRQRRLLIALCLQTAVPVVCVYIPYLGLISSPILALDLGLFPDLCPLLIASFPAWDALVIMIVIKDYRQGLLSACRSSRIREENTNESVHHVDK
;
A
#
# COMPACT_ATOMS: atom_id res chain seq x y z
N MET A 1 -26.65 11.14 -2.12
CA MET A 1 -25.73 11.09 -0.95
C MET A 1 -24.30 10.66 -1.32
N THR A 2 -24.01 10.36 -2.59
CA THR A 2 -22.78 9.71 -3.07
C THR A 2 -21.62 10.65 -3.45
N GLN A 3 -21.82 11.97 -3.49
CA GLN A 3 -20.77 12.92 -3.92
C GLN A 3 -19.70 13.22 -2.85
N PHE A 4 -20.05 13.14 -1.56
CA PHE A 4 -19.14 13.53 -0.47
C PHE A 4 -17.97 12.55 -0.25
N PRO A 5 -18.17 11.20 -0.25
CA PRO A 5 -17.06 10.24 -0.16
C PRO A 5 -16.07 10.37 -1.32
N SER A 6 -16.58 10.64 -2.54
CA SER A 6 -15.74 10.73 -3.73
C SER A 6 -14.80 11.94 -3.69
N ALA A 7 -15.26 13.12 -3.28
CA ALA A 7 -14.37 14.29 -3.18
C ALA A 7 -13.24 14.08 -2.17
N ILE A 8 -13.54 13.46 -1.03
CA ILE A 8 -12.55 13.11 0.01
C ILE A 8 -11.52 12.12 -0.54
N GLU A 9 -11.97 11.08 -1.24
CA GLU A 9 -11.11 10.08 -1.87
C GLU A 9 -10.10 10.72 -2.83
N HIS A 10 -10.54 11.63 -3.70
CA HIS A 10 -9.65 12.34 -4.62
C HIS A 10 -8.60 13.18 -3.88
N ILE A 11 -9.00 13.89 -2.82
CA ILE A 11 -8.07 14.67 -1.99
C ILE A 11 -7.04 13.74 -1.35
N ILE A 12 -7.46 12.59 -0.81
CA ILE A 12 -6.58 11.60 -0.20
C ILE A 12 -5.56 11.08 -1.22
N VAL A 13 -6.02 10.68 -2.42
CA VAL A 13 -5.15 10.17 -3.49
C VAL A 13 -4.12 11.20 -3.92
N VAL A 14 -4.54 12.45 -4.14
CA VAL A 14 -3.63 13.55 -4.53
C VAL A 14 -2.63 13.82 -3.42
N LEU A 15 -3.08 13.90 -2.17
CA LEU A 15 -2.22 14.10 -1.01
C LEU A 15 -1.20 12.97 -0.87
N ALA A 16 -1.62 11.71 -1.02
CA ALA A 16 -0.75 10.54 -0.96
C ALA A 16 0.36 10.59 -2.01
N ALA A 17 0.01 10.93 -3.26
CA ALA A 17 0.99 11.10 -4.33
C ALA A 17 1.97 12.26 -4.04
N LEU A 18 1.47 13.42 -3.60
CA LEU A 18 2.30 14.58 -3.28
C LEU A 18 3.26 14.31 -2.11
N LEU A 19 2.80 13.64 -1.05
CA LEU A 19 3.64 13.27 0.09
C LEU A 19 4.76 12.30 -0.30
N ASN A 20 4.47 11.36 -1.20
CA ASN A 20 5.50 10.43 -1.70
C ASN A 20 6.49 11.11 -2.67
N VAL A 21 6.04 12.07 -3.49
CA VAL A 21 6.93 12.92 -4.29
C VAL A 21 7.84 13.77 -3.39
N LEU A 22 7.28 14.35 -2.32
CA LEU A 22 8.06 15.07 -1.31
C LEU A 22 9.06 14.15 -0.62
N LEU A 23 8.66 12.93 -0.26
CA LEU A 23 9.56 11.93 0.31
C LEU A 23 10.71 11.59 -0.66
N LEU A 24 10.43 11.40 -1.95
CA LEU A 24 11.48 11.20 -2.96
C LEU A 24 12.46 12.38 -3.04
N PHE A 25 11.94 13.61 -3.00
CA PHE A 25 12.79 14.81 -2.91
C PHE A 25 13.67 14.80 -1.66
N LEU A 26 13.11 14.45 -0.50
CA LEU A 26 13.86 14.37 0.76
C LEU A 26 14.93 13.28 0.71
N ILE A 27 14.62 12.12 0.15
CA ILE A 27 15.56 11.02 -0.05
C ILE A 27 16.70 11.48 -0.96
N ALA A 28 16.41 12.15 -2.07
CA ALA A 28 17.41 12.61 -3.02
C ALA A 28 18.35 13.67 -2.40
N LYS A 29 17.82 14.62 -1.63
CA LYS A 29 18.56 15.79 -1.16
C LYS A 29 19.20 15.62 0.22
N PHE A 30 18.58 14.87 1.13
CA PHE A 30 18.96 14.84 2.55
C PHE A 30 19.44 13.49 3.06
N SER A 31 19.43 12.42 2.25
CA SER A 31 19.94 11.11 2.70
C SER A 31 21.43 11.17 3.04
N SER A 32 21.79 10.81 4.27
CA SER A 32 23.20 10.69 4.68
C SER A 32 23.94 9.59 3.91
N LYS A 33 25.26 9.76 3.76
CA LYS A 33 26.14 8.72 3.15
C LYS A 33 26.04 7.38 3.88
N GLU A 34 25.84 7.42 5.19
CA GLU A 34 25.71 6.23 6.03
C GLU A 34 24.41 5.44 5.81
N LEU A 35 23.42 6.01 5.12
CA LEU A 35 22.20 5.31 4.73
C LEU A 35 22.47 4.32 3.57
N GLY A 36 23.50 4.60 2.76
CA GLY A 36 24.01 3.69 1.73
C GLY A 36 22.91 3.23 0.76
N LEU A 37 22.85 1.92 0.52
CA LEU A 37 21.89 1.31 -0.40
C LEU A 37 20.43 1.41 0.08
N TYR A 38 20.20 1.59 1.37
CA TYR A 38 18.84 1.64 1.92
C TYR A 38 18.01 2.81 1.39
N LYS A 39 18.65 3.92 0.97
CA LYS A 39 17.93 5.03 0.36
C LYS A 39 17.21 4.64 -0.93
N TYR A 40 17.77 3.72 -1.71
CA TYR A 40 17.15 3.23 -2.94
C TYR A 40 15.95 2.34 -2.63
N LEU A 41 16.05 1.52 -1.58
CA LEU A 41 14.93 0.74 -1.08
C LEU A 41 13.77 1.65 -0.63
N LEU A 42 14.06 2.72 0.11
CA LEU A 42 13.06 3.74 0.45
C LEU A 42 12.45 4.43 -0.78
N SER A 43 13.27 4.76 -1.79
CA SER A 43 12.78 5.30 -3.05
C SER A 43 11.84 4.33 -3.77
N THR A 44 12.13 3.03 -3.73
CA THR A 44 11.27 1.99 -4.33
C THR A 44 9.89 1.94 -3.67
N ILE A 45 9.81 2.03 -2.33
CA ILE A 45 8.51 2.11 -1.65
C ILE A 45 7.76 3.38 -2.05
N ALA A 46 8.41 4.55 -2.00
CA ALA A 46 7.75 5.80 -2.35
C ALA A 46 7.24 5.82 -3.81
N LEU A 47 7.98 5.22 -4.74
CA LEU A 47 7.52 5.04 -6.12
C LEU A 47 6.35 4.06 -6.23
N CYS A 48 6.39 2.95 -5.50
CA CYS A 48 5.29 1.99 -5.42
C CYS A 48 4.02 2.69 -4.90
N ASP A 49 4.13 3.49 -3.85
CA ASP A 49 3.02 4.22 -3.24
C ASP A 49 2.41 5.26 -4.17
N ILE A 50 3.23 5.94 -5.00
CA ILE A 50 2.72 6.81 -6.08
C ILE A 50 1.93 6.00 -7.10
N ILE A 51 2.48 4.87 -7.57
CA ILE A 51 1.81 3.99 -8.54
C ILE A 51 0.48 3.49 -7.97
N MET A 52 0.46 3.06 -6.71
CA MET A 52 -0.75 2.60 -6.02
C MET A 52 -1.79 3.72 -5.88
N SER A 53 -1.37 4.93 -5.53
CA SER A 53 -2.26 6.09 -5.43
C SER A 53 -2.88 6.44 -6.78
N LEU A 54 -2.08 6.44 -7.85
CA LEU A 54 -2.57 6.67 -9.22
C LEU A 54 -3.52 5.56 -9.67
N ALA A 55 -3.18 4.30 -9.42
CA ALA A 55 -4.04 3.16 -9.74
C ALA A 55 -5.37 3.23 -8.98
N HIS A 56 -5.36 3.68 -7.71
CA HIS A 56 -6.58 3.94 -6.95
C HIS A 56 -7.41 5.05 -7.59
N GLY A 57 -6.80 6.18 -7.98
CA GLY A 57 -7.51 7.27 -8.66
C GLY A 57 -8.11 6.87 -10.01
N ILE A 58 -7.41 6.02 -10.79
CA ILE A 58 -7.89 5.51 -12.08
C ILE A 58 -9.04 4.52 -11.91
N THR A 59 -9.03 3.72 -10.85
CA THR A 59 -10.04 2.68 -10.63
C THR A 59 -11.24 3.16 -9.83
N ALA A 60 -11.04 4.07 -8.86
CA ALA A 60 -12.04 4.53 -7.90
C ALA A 60 -12.92 3.37 -7.40
N PRO A 61 -12.32 2.39 -6.68
CA PRO A 61 -12.95 1.11 -6.43
C PRO A 61 -14.17 1.25 -5.50
N ARG A 62 -15.23 0.52 -5.83
CA ARG A 62 -16.45 0.41 -5.03
C ARG A 62 -16.68 -1.03 -4.62
N ALA A 63 -16.80 -1.25 -3.32
CA ALA A 63 -17.06 -2.56 -2.75
C ALA A 63 -18.57 -2.75 -2.51
N PHE A 64 -19.05 -3.95 -2.78
CA PHE A 64 -20.45 -4.34 -2.60
C PHE A 64 -20.51 -5.64 -1.81
N LEU A 65 -21.39 -5.65 -0.81
CA LEU A 65 -21.78 -6.85 -0.07
C LEU A 65 -23.24 -7.16 -0.40
N ILE A 66 -23.47 -8.33 -1.01
CA ILE A 66 -24.80 -8.74 -1.45
C ILE A 66 -25.01 -10.19 -1.00
N GLY A 67 -25.68 -10.35 0.15
CA GLY A 67 -25.89 -11.65 0.77
C GLY A 67 -24.58 -12.38 1.06
N HIS A 68 -24.35 -13.49 0.36
CA HIS A 68 -23.13 -14.31 0.46
C HIS A 68 -22.08 -13.98 -0.60
N THR A 69 -22.14 -12.79 -1.20
CA THR A 69 -21.19 -12.35 -2.23
C THR A 69 -20.45 -11.08 -1.82
N PHE A 70 -19.19 -11.01 -2.23
CA PHE A 70 -18.36 -9.81 -2.20
C PHE A 70 -17.96 -9.46 -3.63
N ALA A 71 -18.14 -8.20 -4.01
CA ALA A 71 -17.72 -7.71 -5.32
C ALA A 71 -17.00 -6.37 -5.18
N VAL A 72 -15.99 -6.17 -6.01
CA VAL A 72 -15.37 -4.86 -6.20
C VAL A 72 -15.44 -4.48 -7.67
N THR A 73 -15.91 -3.26 -7.93
CA THR A 73 -16.11 -2.71 -9.28
C THR A 73 -15.44 -1.34 -9.38
N PRO A 74 -14.73 -1.04 -10.47
CA PRO A 74 -14.19 0.29 -10.69
C PRO A 74 -15.31 1.29 -11.03
N HIS A 75 -15.25 2.49 -10.46
CA HIS A 75 -16.21 3.57 -10.71
C HIS A 75 -15.49 4.91 -10.86
N ALA A 76 -14.65 5.03 -11.89
CA ALA A 76 -14.03 6.29 -12.25
C ALA A 76 -14.84 6.99 -13.35
N LEU A 77 -14.89 8.33 -13.28
CA LEU A 77 -15.74 9.17 -14.14
C LEU A 77 -15.43 9.01 -15.63
N PHE A 78 -14.16 8.79 -15.98
CA PHE A 78 -13.67 8.75 -17.37
C PHE A 78 -13.14 7.37 -17.79
N VAL A 79 -13.43 6.33 -17.02
CA VAL A 79 -12.96 4.97 -17.29
C VAL A 79 -14.17 4.06 -17.31
N GLU A 80 -14.28 3.23 -18.35
CA GLU A 80 -15.30 2.19 -18.38
C GLU A 80 -14.99 1.11 -17.35
N PRO A 81 -15.99 0.68 -16.55
CA PRO A 81 -15.78 -0.39 -15.61
C PRO A 81 -15.30 -1.66 -16.32
N SER A 82 -14.22 -2.26 -15.83
CA SER A 82 -13.65 -3.47 -16.41
C SER A 82 -13.11 -4.39 -15.32
N ARG A 83 -13.34 -5.69 -15.50
CA ARG A 83 -12.80 -6.76 -14.66
C ARG A 83 -11.28 -6.78 -14.70
N ALA A 84 -10.70 -6.63 -15.89
CA ALA A 84 -9.25 -6.62 -16.04
C ALA A 84 -8.62 -5.48 -15.23
N LEU A 85 -9.22 -4.30 -15.28
CA LEU A 85 -8.75 -3.13 -14.54
C LEU A 85 -8.76 -3.36 -13.02
N ILE A 86 -9.85 -3.90 -12.48
CA ILE A 86 -9.96 -4.13 -11.03
C ILE A 86 -9.11 -5.31 -10.56
N ILE A 87 -8.93 -6.34 -11.38
CA ILE A 87 -8.00 -7.45 -11.11
C ILE A 87 -6.56 -6.93 -11.07
N CYS A 88 -6.15 -6.13 -12.06
CA CYS A 88 -4.82 -5.50 -12.07
C CYS A 88 -4.60 -4.64 -10.83
N TYR A 89 -5.53 -3.73 -10.52
CA TYR A 89 -5.46 -2.88 -9.33
C TYR A 89 -5.34 -3.67 -8.03
N SER A 90 -6.21 -4.68 -7.85
CA SER A 90 -6.20 -5.51 -6.64
C SER A 90 -4.89 -6.28 -6.49
N SER A 91 -4.33 -6.77 -7.59
CA SER A 91 -3.08 -7.54 -7.58
C SER A 91 -1.86 -6.70 -7.20
N LEU A 92 -1.88 -5.40 -7.47
CA LEU A 92 -0.80 -4.49 -7.09
C LEU A 92 -0.64 -4.37 -5.56
N PHE A 93 -1.67 -4.66 -4.76
CA PHE A 93 -1.57 -4.67 -3.30
C PHE A 93 -0.62 -5.75 -2.74
N THR A 94 -0.19 -6.71 -3.56
CA THR A 94 0.88 -7.64 -3.20
C THR A 94 2.24 -6.95 -3.05
N LEU A 95 2.46 -5.88 -3.81
CA LEU A 95 3.77 -5.26 -3.96
C LEU A 95 4.28 -4.60 -2.66
N PRO A 96 3.46 -3.85 -1.88
CA PRO A 96 3.89 -3.33 -0.57
C PRO A 96 4.39 -4.43 0.37
N PHE A 97 3.64 -5.52 0.55
CA PHE A 97 4.05 -6.62 1.45
C PHE A 97 5.35 -7.30 0.99
N TYR A 98 5.49 -7.49 -0.32
CA TYR A 98 6.70 -8.06 -0.91
C TYR A 98 7.93 -7.17 -0.67
N ILE A 99 7.82 -5.87 -0.97
CA ILE A 99 8.92 -4.92 -0.79
C ILE A 99 9.26 -4.77 0.71
N MET A 100 8.28 -4.73 1.61
CA MET A 100 8.54 -4.66 3.06
C MET A 100 9.38 -5.85 3.54
N ASN A 101 9.07 -7.06 3.08
CA ASN A 101 9.87 -8.25 3.44
C ASN A 101 11.30 -8.17 2.89
N ILE A 102 11.50 -7.59 1.70
CA ILE A 102 12.85 -7.29 1.17
C ILE A 102 13.57 -6.28 2.06
N HIS A 103 12.90 -5.26 2.57
CA HIS A 103 13.49 -4.28 3.48
C HIS A 103 13.91 -4.93 4.81
N PHE A 104 13.08 -5.80 5.38
CA PHE A 104 13.44 -6.55 6.59
C PHE A 104 14.61 -7.48 6.34
N LEU A 105 14.63 -8.17 5.19
CA LEU A 105 15.75 -9.03 4.79
C LEU A 105 17.05 -8.23 4.65
N TYR A 106 17.00 -7.08 3.97
CA TYR A 106 18.13 -6.17 3.85
C TYR A 106 18.65 -5.75 5.23
N ARG A 107 17.75 -5.35 6.14
CA ARG A 107 18.12 -4.95 7.50
C ARG A 107 18.76 -6.08 8.29
N TYR A 108 18.18 -7.27 8.21
CA TYR A 108 18.71 -8.46 8.85
C TYR A 108 20.12 -8.79 8.33
N TRP A 109 20.31 -8.82 7.01
CA TRP A 109 21.63 -9.07 6.42
C TRP A 109 22.63 -7.97 6.75
N ASN A 110 22.22 -6.71 6.79
CA ASN A 110 23.13 -5.60 7.08
C ASN A 110 23.75 -5.69 8.48
N ILE A 111 23.07 -6.35 9.42
CA ILE A 111 23.57 -6.56 10.78
C ILE A 111 24.23 -7.94 10.93
N LYS A 112 23.59 -9.02 10.46
CA LYS A 112 24.02 -10.39 10.74
C LYS A 112 24.96 -10.97 9.68
N LYS A 113 24.80 -10.55 8.42
CA LYS A 113 25.48 -11.10 7.24
C LYS A 113 25.87 -9.99 6.25
N PRO A 114 26.71 -9.02 6.66
CA PRO A 114 27.03 -7.85 5.85
C PRO A 114 27.66 -8.23 4.51
N GLU A 115 28.32 -9.39 4.42
CA GLU A 115 28.87 -9.95 3.19
C GLU A 115 27.82 -10.19 2.12
N ARG A 116 26.53 -10.33 2.45
CA ARG A 116 25.43 -10.53 1.48
C ARG A 116 24.85 -9.24 0.93
N ILE A 117 25.17 -8.08 1.51
CA ILE A 117 24.58 -6.80 1.09
C ILE A 117 24.98 -6.42 -0.33
N HIS A 118 26.15 -6.85 -0.82
CA HIS A 118 26.56 -6.63 -2.21
C HIS A 118 25.57 -7.20 -3.25
N LEU A 119 24.76 -8.20 -2.88
CA LEU A 119 23.73 -8.76 -3.75
C LEU A 119 22.70 -7.69 -4.15
N PHE A 120 22.39 -6.74 -3.27
CA PHE A 120 21.48 -5.62 -3.58
C PHE A 120 22.03 -4.62 -4.61
N THR A 121 23.29 -4.77 -5.01
CA THR A 121 23.91 -4.05 -6.14
C THR A 121 24.09 -4.94 -7.36
N SER A 122 23.92 -6.26 -7.21
CA SER A 122 24.13 -7.25 -8.25
C SER A 122 22.93 -7.28 -9.21
N LYS A 123 23.17 -6.99 -10.50
CA LYS A 123 22.15 -7.04 -11.56
C LYS A 123 21.33 -8.34 -11.59
N PRO A 124 21.92 -9.55 -11.54
CA PRO A 124 21.13 -10.79 -11.54
C PRO A 124 20.24 -10.93 -10.30
N PHE A 125 20.70 -10.50 -9.13
CA PHE A 125 19.87 -10.55 -7.93
C PHE A 125 18.72 -9.52 -7.99
N ILE A 126 18.99 -8.31 -8.48
CA ILE A 126 17.94 -7.31 -8.72
C ILE A 126 16.91 -7.83 -9.73
N PHE A 127 17.37 -8.44 -10.83
CA PHE A 127 16.48 -9.06 -11.82
C PHE A 127 15.62 -10.18 -11.21
N LEU A 128 16.20 -11.01 -10.35
CA LEU A 128 15.46 -12.02 -9.58
C LEU A 128 14.38 -11.39 -8.71
N LEU A 129 14.71 -10.33 -7.94
CA LEU A 129 13.74 -9.64 -7.10
C LEU A 129 12.58 -9.03 -7.92
N ILE A 130 12.88 -8.44 -9.08
CA ILE A 130 11.85 -7.90 -9.98
C ILE A 130 10.97 -9.04 -10.53
N THR A 131 11.58 -10.13 -10.97
CA THR A 131 10.87 -11.28 -11.54
C THR A 131 9.96 -11.95 -10.52
N VAL A 132 10.44 -12.14 -9.29
CA VAL A 132 9.63 -12.71 -8.19
C VAL A 132 8.48 -11.76 -7.82
N GLY A 133 8.72 -10.45 -7.76
CA GLY A 133 7.67 -9.45 -7.49
C GLY A 133 6.60 -9.42 -8.59
N ALA A 134 7.00 -9.43 -9.85
CA ALA A 134 6.08 -9.49 -11.00
C ALA A 134 5.30 -10.82 -11.02
N GLY A 135 5.98 -11.94 -10.74
CA GLY A 135 5.35 -13.25 -10.60
C GLY A 135 4.32 -13.29 -9.46
N ALA A 136 4.59 -12.62 -8.34
CA ALA A 136 3.64 -12.50 -7.23
C ALA A 136 2.39 -11.72 -7.64
N ILE A 137 2.53 -10.59 -8.36
CA ILE A 137 1.39 -9.84 -8.91
C ILE A 137 0.59 -10.72 -9.89
N GLY A 138 1.27 -11.42 -10.81
CA GLY A 138 0.62 -12.29 -11.79
C GLY A 138 -0.11 -13.47 -11.16
N PHE A 139 0.49 -14.11 -10.16
CA PHE A 139 -0.15 -15.17 -9.37
C PHE A 139 -1.42 -14.66 -8.68
N TRP A 140 -1.39 -13.42 -8.18
CA TRP A 140 -2.53 -12.80 -7.52
C TRP A 140 -3.67 -12.50 -8.49
N ALA A 141 -3.35 -11.97 -9.67
CA ALA A 141 -4.32 -11.73 -10.74
C ALA A 141 -4.99 -13.04 -11.20
N TRP A 142 -4.17 -14.10 -11.31
CA TRP A 142 -4.64 -15.44 -11.61
C TRP A 142 -5.59 -15.96 -10.52
N LEU A 143 -5.23 -15.86 -9.24
CA LEU A 143 -6.08 -16.30 -8.12
C LEU A 143 -7.45 -15.62 -8.13
N MET A 144 -7.47 -14.29 -8.28
CA MET A 144 -8.70 -13.49 -8.38
C MET A 144 -9.61 -13.96 -9.53
N THR A 145 -9.02 -14.29 -10.68
CA THR A 145 -9.78 -14.78 -11.84
C THR A 145 -10.46 -16.12 -11.57
N PHE A 146 -9.82 -17.00 -10.78
CA PHE A 146 -10.37 -18.30 -10.39
C PHE A 146 -11.42 -18.22 -9.25
N MET A 147 -11.33 -17.20 -8.40
CA MET A 147 -12.31 -16.93 -7.34
C MET A 147 -13.59 -16.29 -7.89
N GLY A 148 -13.44 -15.39 -8.85
CA GLY A 148 -14.55 -14.63 -9.40
C GLY A 148 -15.58 -15.47 -10.14
N SER A 149 -16.80 -14.94 -10.18
CA SER A 149 -17.94 -15.54 -10.86
C SER A 149 -18.64 -14.47 -11.72
N VAL A 150 -19.09 -14.87 -12.90
CA VAL A 150 -20.01 -14.08 -13.74
C VAL A 150 -21.46 -14.54 -13.57
N SER A 151 -21.69 -15.60 -12.79
CA SER A 151 -23.03 -16.06 -12.45
C SER A 151 -23.58 -15.23 -11.30
N GLY A 152 -24.88 -14.89 -11.33
CA GLY A 152 -25.54 -14.16 -10.24
C GLY A 152 -25.16 -12.68 -10.15
N THR A 153 -24.64 -12.09 -11.23
CA THR A 153 -24.26 -10.67 -11.29
C THR A 153 -25.45 -9.72 -11.45
N ASP A 154 -26.66 -10.22 -11.70
CA ASP A 154 -27.85 -9.41 -11.96
C ASP A 154 -28.14 -8.44 -10.80
N GLU A 155 -28.09 -8.92 -9.56
CA GLU A 155 -28.32 -8.08 -8.38
C GLU A 155 -27.20 -7.05 -8.18
N LEU A 156 -25.95 -7.42 -8.49
CA LEU A 156 -24.82 -6.49 -8.45
C LEU A 156 -24.97 -5.39 -9.50
N ALA A 157 -25.30 -5.76 -10.75
CA ALA A 157 -25.52 -4.82 -11.84
C ALA A 157 -26.69 -3.88 -11.53
N ARG A 158 -27.79 -4.42 -10.97
CA ARG A 158 -28.94 -3.63 -10.51
C ARG A 158 -28.55 -2.62 -9.43
N ARG A 159 -27.89 -3.07 -8.36
CA ARG A 159 -27.44 -2.18 -7.28
C ARG A 159 -26.45 -1.12 -7.77
N TYR A 160 -25.54 -1.49 -8.66
CA TYR A 160 -24.61 -0.55 -9.26
C TYR A 160 -25.36 0.53 -10.07
N ALA A 161 -26.32 0.13 -10.91
CA ALA A 161 -27.13 1.06 -11.68
C ALA A 161 -27.99 1.97 -10.79
N ASP A 162 -28.61 1.43 -9.74
CA ASP A 162 -29.42 2.19 -8.79
C ASP A 162 -28.59 3.22 -7.99
N GLN A 163 -27.35 2.87 -7.61
CA GLN A 163 -26.50 3.72 -6.78
C GLN A 163 -25.74 4.78 -7.57
N TYR A 164 -25.36 4.47 -8.82
CA TYR A 164 -24.45 5.30 -9.61
C TYR A 164 -25.05 5.82 -10.92
N GLU A 165 -26.30 5.47 -11.23
CA GLU A 165 -26.99 5.86 -12.48
C GLU A 165 -26.17 5.50 -13.74
N ARG A 166 -25.42 4.39 -13.67
CA ARG A 166 -24.52 3.91 -14.73
C ARG A 166 -24.60 2.40 -14.85
N THR A 167 -24.53 1.86 -16.05
CA THR A 167 -24.45 0.40 -16.27
C THR A 167 -23.01 -0.09 -16.18
N ASN A 168 -22.85 -1.37 -15.81
CA ASN A 168 -21.57 -2.06 -15.85
C ASN A 168 -21.76 -3.38 -16.60
N ASP A 169 -21.47 -3.37 -17.90
CA ASP A 169 -21.68 -4.53 -18.77
C ASP A 169 -20.64 -5.64 -18.51
N ASP A 170 -19.51 -5.31 -17.87
CA ASP A 170 -18.46 -6.24 -17.45
C ASP A 170 -18.56 -6.52 -15.94
N ALA A 171 -19.77 -6.52 -15.37
CA ALA A 171 -19.99 -6.82 -13.96
C ALA A 171 -19.54 -8.24 -13.59
N TRP A 172 -18.92 -8.38 -12.41
CA TRP A 172 -18.48 -9.66 -11.88
C TRP A 172 -18.56 -9.68 -10.36
N VAL A 173 -18.82 -10.86 -9.82
CA VAL A 173 -18.68 -11.13 -8.39
C VAL A 173 -17.24 -11.53 -8.12
N THR A 174 -16.57 -10.86 -7.19
CA THR A 174 -15.17 -11.15 -6.84
C THR A 174 -15.06 -12.43 -6.02
N MET A 175 -15.97 -12.64 -5.07
CA MET A 175 -16.08 -13.85 -4.27
C MET A 175 -17.56 -14.21 -4.08
N ASP A 176 -17.92 -15.40 -4.56
CA ASP A 176 -19.25 -15.97 -4.37
C ASP A 176 -19.16 -17.18 -3.44
N TYR A 177 -19.68 -17.05 -2.21
CA TYR A 177 -19.58 -18.07 -1.18
C TYR A 177 -20.72 -19.09 -1.22
N LYS A 178 -21.85 -18.79 -1.86
CA LYS A 178 -22.96 -19.72 -2.03
C LYS A 178 -23.53 -19.65 -3.43
N ASP A 179 -23.65 -20.80 -4.08
CA ASP A 179 -24.25 -20.87 -5.40
C ASP A 179 -25.75 -20.50 -5.40
N ASN A 180 -26.34 -20.43 -6.59
CA ASN A 180 -27.75 -20.11 -6.80
C ASN A 180 -28.73 -21.09 -6.11
N TYR A 181 -28.27 -22.26 -5.67
CA TYR A 181 -29.05 -23.26 -4.94
C TYR A 181 -28.83 -23.19 -3.42
N GLY A 182 -28.03 -22.23 -2.94
CA GLY A 182 -27.70 -22.02 -1.54
C GLY A 182 -26.63 -22.98 -0.99
N GLN A 183 -25.92 -23.72 -1.85
CA GLN A 183 -24.83 -24.62 -1.46
C GLN A 183 -23.52 -23.85 -1.33
N TRP A 184 -22.69 -24.24 -0.37
CA TRP A 184 -21.40 -23.59 -0.15
C TRP A 184 -20.44 -23.81 -1.32
N ASN A 185 -19.91 -22.71 -1.84
CA ASN A 185 -18.89 -22.74 -2.87
C ASN A 185 -17.51 -23.01 -2.23
N HIS A 186 -17.19 -24.30 -2.05
CA HIS A 186 -15.94 -24.74 -1.45
C HIS A 186 -14.70 -24.21 -2.19
N ARG A 187 -14.78 -23.99 -3.52
CA ARG A 187 -13.67 -23.42 -4.29
C ARG A 187 -13.34 -22.02 -3.79
N THR A 188 -14.32 -21.13 -3.72
CA THR A 188 -14.13 -19.75 -3.24
C THR A 188 -13.59 -19.74 -1.81
N ILE A 189 -14.16 -20.57 -0.92
CA ILE A 189 -13.73 -20.67 0.48
C ILE A 189 -12.26 -21.10 0.59
N TRP A 190 -11.85 -22.17 -0.11
CA TRP A 190 -10.46 -22.64 -0.06
C TRP A 190 -9.48 -21.61 -0.63
N LEU A 191 -9.83 -20.96 -1.73
CA LEU A 191 -8.98 -19.92 -2.33
C LEU A 191 -8.86 -18.69 -1.42
N MET A 192 -9.92 -18.33 -0.69
CA MET A 192 -9.89 -17.27 0.33
C MET A 192 -9.01 -17.67 1.53
N ILE A 193 -9.08 -18.91 2.01
CA ILE A 193 -8.19 -19.39 3.07
C ILE A 193 -6.72 -19.35 2.62
N ILE A 194 -6.44 -19.75 1.37
CA ILE A 194 -5.10 -19.65 0.79
C ILE A 194 -4.65 -18.18 0.74
N PHE A 195 -5.51 -17.29 0.28
CA PHE A 195 -5.27 -15.85 0.22
C PHE A 195 -4.88 -15.29 1.59
N ASP A 196 -5.67 -15.56 2.62
CA ASP A 196 -5.41 -15.05 3.96
C ASP A 196 -4.18 -15.70 4.58
N GLY A 197 -3.99 -17.00 4.36
CA GLY A 197 -2.80 -17.72 4.81
C GLY A 197 -1.51 -17.15 4.23
N LEU A 198 -1.51 -16.76 2.95
CA LEU A 198 -0.36 -16.11 2.32
C LEU A 198 -0.10 -14.74 2.94
N ALA A 199 -1.13 -13.92 3.16
CA ALA A 199 -0.97 -12.60 3.76
C ALA A 199 -0.49 -12.66 5.22
N VAL A 200 -1.04 -13.58 6.03
CA VAL A 200 -0.56 -13.88 7.39
C VAL A 200 0.89 -14.37 7.36
N GLY A 201 1.25 -15.22 6.40
CA GLY A 201 2.62 -15.70 6.20
C GLY A 201 3.61 -14.57 5.93
N GLN A 202 3.23 -13.57 5.12
CA GLN A 202 4.06 -12.37 4.88
C GLN A 202 4.25 -11.55 6.16
N CYS A 203 3.21 -11.40 6.97
CA CYS A 203 3.30 -10.71 8.26
C CYS A 203 4.19 -11.47 9.25
N PHE A 204 4.08 -12.80 9.29
CA PHE A 204 4.92 -13.65 10.12
C PHE A 204 6.41 -13.52 9.74
N LEU A 205 6.71 -13.55 8.43
CA LEU A 205 8.08 -13.37 7.95
C LEU A 205 8.65 -12.00 8.35
N ALA A 206 7.87 -10.93 8.23
CA ALA A 206 8.25 -9.59 8.65
C ALA A 206 8.53 -9.52 10.17
N ILE A 207 7.65 -10.12 10.99
CA ILE A 207 7.83 -10.20 12.45
C ILE A 207 9.08 -11.01 12.81
N LEU A 208 9.30 -12.14 12.15
CA LEU A 208 10.48 -12.98 12.38
C LEU A 208 11.77 -12.22 12.05
N LEU A 209 11.87 -11.65 10.85
CA LEU A 209 13.05 -10.91 10.40
C LEU A 209 13.30 -9.67 11.26
N SER A 210 12.25 -8.94 11.63
CA SER A 210 12.39 -7.77 12.51
C SER A 210 12.87 -8.16 13.91
N SER A 211 12.30 -9.20 14.50
CA SER A 211 12.68 -9.71 15.83
C SER A 211 14.13 -10.19 15.86
N LEU A 212 14.55 -10.98 14.85
CA LEU A 212 15.94 -11.41 14.70
C LEU A 212 16.89 -10.23 14.51
N THR A 213 16.46 -9.20 13.76
CA THR A 213 17.28 -8.00 13.56
C THR A 213 17.43 -7.22 14.86
N PHE A 214 16.36 -7.03 15.65
CA PHE A 214 16.44 -6.39 16.97
C PHE A 214 17.40 -7.15 17.89
N TYR A 215 17.28 -8.47 17.94
CA TYR A 215 18.17 -9.33 18.73
C TYR A 215 19.64 -9.12 18.33
N HIS A 216 19.95 -9.18 17.03
CA HIS A 216 21.33 -9.01 16.59
C HIS A 216 21.87 -7.59 16.76
N ILE A 217 21.04 -6.55 16.63
CA ILE A 217 21.44 -5.16 16.95
C ILE A 217 21.83 -5.06 18.44
N HIS A 218 21.04 -5.68 19.32
CA HIS A 218 21.31 -5.67 20.75
C HIS A 218 22.61 -6.43 21.07
N ALA A 219 22.73 -7.67 20.58
CA ALA A 219 23.85 -8.58 20.86
C ALA A 219 25.19 -8.15 20.24
N ALA A 220 25.21 -7.29 19.21
CA ALA A 220 26.44 -6.92 18.52
C ALA A 220 27.38 -6.05 19.37
N THR A 221 28.37 -6.63 20.06
CA THR A 221 29.31 -5.88 20.92
C THR A 221 30.32 -5.04 20.13
N ALA A 222 30.65 -5.42 18.90
CA ALA A 222 31.62 -4.74 18.04
C ALA A 222 31.10 -3.46 17.36
N ILE A 223 29.82 -3.12 17.53
CA ILE A 223 29.18 -1.96 16.88
C ILE A 223 29.06 -0.82 17.90
N SER A 224 29.43 0.41 17.48
CA SER A 224 29.33 1.60 18.34
C SER A 224 27.88 1.87 18.81
N PRO A 225 27.70 2.45 20.02
CA PRO A 225 26.37 2.77 20.55
C PRO A 225 25.56 3.69 19.62
N THR A 226 26.22 4.64 18.96
CA THR A 226 25.61 5.55 17.99
C THR A 226 25.07 4.80 16.78
N LEU A 227 25.84 3.87 16.21
CA LEU A 227 25.42 3.07 15.07
C LEU A 227 24.29 2.11 15.45
N LYS A 228 24.33 1.50 16.65
CA LYS A 228 23.20 0.71 17.17
C LYS A 228 21.92 1.54 17.27
N SER A 229 21.99 2.73 17.86
CA SER A 229 20.83 3.63 17.98
C SER A 229 20.25 3.97 16.60
N ARG A 230 21.12 4.21 15.60
CA ARG A 230 20.71 4.51 14.23
C ARG A 230 20.02 3.32 13.56
N GLN A 231 20.62 2.13 13.59
CA GLN A 231 20.02 0.91 13.03
C GLN A 231 18.69 0.58 13.70
N ARG A 232 18.59 0.75 15.02
CA ARG A 232 17.33 0.56 15.76
C ARG A 232 16.24 1.51 15.30
N ARG A 233 16.53 2.80 15.12
CA ARG A 233 15.55 3.78 14.63
C ARG A 233 15.06 3.45 13.23
N LEU A 234 15.96 3.02 12.34
CA LEU A 234 15.59 2.63 10.98
C LEU A 234 14.73 1.36 10.96
N LEU A 235 15.01 0.41 11.85
CA LEU A 235 14.17 -0.78 12.01
C LEU A 235 12.79 -0.42 12.60
N ILE A 236 12.74 0.46 13.61
CA ILE A 236 11.46 0.97 14.16
C ILE A 236 10.66 1.68 13.06
N ALA A 237 11.29 2.51 12.24
CA ALA A 237 10.63 3.17 11.11
C ALA A 237 10.00 2.12 10.18
N LEU A 238 10.74 1.08 9.82
CA LEU A 238 10.25 -0.01 8.97
C LEU A 238 9.10 -0.80 9.61
N CYS A 239 9.15 -1.07 10.92
CA CYS A 239 8.04 -1.72 11.64
C CYS A 239 6.78 -0.85 11.64
N LEU A 240 6.91 0.45 11.90
CA LEU A 240 5.78 1.40 11.85
C LEU A 240 5.21 1.50 10.45
N GLN A 241 6.09 1.57 9.45
CA GLN A 241 5.74 1.57 8.03
C GLN A 241 4.94 0.31 7.66
N THR A 242 5.39 -0.86 8.12
CA THR A 242 4.68 -2.14 7.89
C THR A 242 3.32 -2.21 8.59
N ALA A 243 3.17 -1.56 9.75
CA ALA A 243 1.89 -1.52 10.45
C ALA A 243 0.82 -0.73 9.71
N VAL A 244 1.20 0.30 8.92
CA VAL A 244 0.27 1.13 8.15
C VAL A 244 -0.60 0.31 7.19
N PRO A 245 -0.06 -0.43 6.20
CA PRO A 245 -0.88 -1.22 5.29
C PRO A 245 -1.60 -2.38 6.02
N VAL A 246 -1.09 -2.90 7.13
CA VAL A 246 -1.82 -3.89 7.93
C VAL A 246 -3.12 -3.30 8.49
N VAL A 247 -3.06 -2.08 9.03
CA VAL A 247 -4.22 -1.42 9.64
C VAL A 247 -5.15 -0.80 8.59
N CYS A 248 -4.60 -0.16 7.57
CA CYS A 248 -5.39 0.58 6.56
C CYS A 248 -5.90 -0.29 5.41
N VAL A 249 -5.27 -1.44 5.15
CA VAL A 249 -5.60 -2.31 4.03
C VAL A 249 -6.00 -3.70 4.50
N TYR A 250 -5.10 -4.42 5.17
CA TYR A 250 -5.31 -5.85 5.42
C TYR A 250 -6.48 -6.12 6.37
N ILE A 251 -6.52 -5.47 7.53
CA ILE A 251 -7.62 -5.65 8.50
C ILE A 251 -8.99 -5.28 7.88
N PRO A 252 -9.16 -4.13 7.22
CA PRO A 252 -10.42 -3.79 6.58
C PRO A 252 -10.84 -4.79 5.49
N TYR A 253 -9.88 -5.20 4.64
CA TYR A 253 -10.15 -6.13 3.56
C TYR A 253 -10.52 -7.52 4.08
N LEU A 254 -9.81 -8.03 5.09
CA LEU A 254 -10.12 -9.29 5.77
C LEU A 254 -11.56 -9.28 6.31
N GLY A 255 -11.98 -8.16 6.91
CA GLY A 255 -13.35 -7.96 7.37
C GLY A 255 -14.37 -8.03 6.23
N LEU A 256 -14.12 -7.31 5.12
CA LEU A 256 -15.02 -7.28 3.96
C LEU A 256 -15.13 -8.61 3.22
N ILE A 257 -14.02 -9.33 3.03
CA ILE A 257 -14.07 -10.61 2.31
C ILE A 257 -14.66 -11.72 3.19
N SER A 258 -14.48 -11.66 4.51
CA SER A 258 -14.98 -12.69 5.41
C SER A 258 -16.45 -12.50 5.78
N SER A 259 -16.96 -11.26 5.78
CA SER A 259 -18.33 -10.95 6.21
C SER A 259 -19.45 -11.66 5.43
N PRO A 260 -19.35 -11.92 4.11
CA PRO A 260 -20.38 -12.66 3.38
C PRO A 260 -20.53 -14.11 3.83
N ILE A 261 -19.50 -14.74 4.40
CA ILE A 261 -19.62 -16.10 4.96
C ILE A 261 -20.67 -16.13 6.07
N LEU A 262 -20.70 -15.08 6.88
CA LEU A 262 -21.66 -14.93 7.97
C LEU A 262 -22.93 -14.16 7.57
N ALA A 263 -23.05 -13.76 6.30
CA ALA A 263 -24.10 -12.88 5.78
C ALA A 263 -24.28 -11.60 6.63
N LEU A 264 -23.18 -11.00 7.09
CA LEU A 264 -23.22 -9.78 7.90
C LEU A 264 -23.48 -8.56 7.02
N ASP A 265 -24.45 -7.74 7.42
CA ASP A 265 -24.62 -6.39 6.92
C ASP A 265 -23.69 -5.45 7.70
N LEU A 266 -22.67 -4.92 7.01
CA LEU A 266 -21.69 -4.02 7.61
C LEU A 266 -22.04 -2.53 7.39
N GLY A 267 -23.24 -2.22 6.90
CA GLY A 267 -23.71 -0.86 6.69
C GLY A 267 -22.77 -0.06 5.79
N LEU A 268 -22.19 1.01 6.33
CA LEU A 268 -21.29 1.92 5.60
C LEU A 268 -19.87 1.38 5.40
N PHE A 269 -19.52 0.24 5.96
CA PHE A 269 -18.15 -0.27 5.91
C PHE A 269 -17.62 -0.52 4.48
N PRO A 270 -18.40 -1.05 3.51
CA PRO A 270 -17.96 -1.19 2.13
C PRO A 270 -17.62 0.14 1.45
N ASP A 271 -18.27 1.25 1.84
CA ASP A 271 -17.97 2.59 1.33
C ASP A 271 -16.74 3.21 2.00
N LEU A 272 -16.51 2.92 3.29
CA LEU A 272 -15.39 3.45 4.07
C LEU A 272 -14.06 2.73 3.78
N CYS A 273 -14.10 1.43 3.46
CA CYS A 273 -12.89 0.65 3.26
C CYS A 273 -12.01 1.16 2.09
N PRO A 274 -12.55 1.50 0.90
CA PRO A 274 -11.77 2.15 -0.16
C PRO A 274 -11.06 3.43 0.30
N LEU A 275 -11.69 4.25 1.15
CA LEU A 275 -11.07 5.48 1.68
C LEU A 275 -9.88 5.19 2.59
N LEU A 276 -9.99 4.19 3.48
CA LEU A 276 -8.89 3.75 4.33
C LEU A 276 -7.72 3.24 3.48
N ILE A 277 -8.03 2.44 2.46
CA ILE A 277 -7.05 1.92 1.50
C ILE A 277 -6.38 3.08 0.74
N ALA A 278 -7.14 4.05 0.23
CA ALA A 278 -6.59 5.21 -0.47
C ALA A 278 -5.59 6.00 0.39
N SER A 279 -5.78 5.99 1.72
CA SER A 279 -4.99 6.78 2.66
C SER A 279 -3.67 6.14 3.08
N PHE A 280 -3.52 4.81 2.95
CA PHE A 280 -2.32 4.12 3.44
C PHE A 280 -1.01 4.69 2.87
N PRO A 281 -0.89 5.04 1.57
CA PRO A 281 0.38 5.52 1.01
C PRO A 281 0.76 6.91 1.56
N ALA A 282 -0.22 7.73 1.94
CA ALA A 282 0.03 9.00 2.62
C ALA A 282 0.62 8.78 4.02
N TRP A 283 0.02 7.88 4.80
CA TRP A 283 0.50 7.52 6.13
C TRP A 283 1.89 6.89 6.08
N ASP A 284 2.15 6.05 5.10
CA ASP A 284 3.44 5.38 4.90
C ASP A 284 4.57 6.41 4.72
N ALA A 285 4.36 7.38 3.81
CA ALA A 285 5.30 8.47 3.57
C ALA A 285 5.52 9.34 4.82
N LEU A 286 4.45 9.67 5.55
CA LEU A 286 4.52 10.48 6.78
C LEU A 286 5.34 9.78 7.87
N VAL A 287 5.15 8.47 8.08
CA VAL A 287 5.92 7.69 9.04
C VAL A 287 7.42 7.80 8.74
N ILE A 288 7.82 7.63 7.48
CA ILE A 288 9.22 7.74 7.09
C ILE A 288 9.78 9.15 7.30
N MET A 289 9.04 10.18 6.88
CA MET A 289 9.45 11.58 7.03
C MET A 289 9.61 11.99 8.50
N ILE A 290 8.72 11.52 9.38
CA ILE A 290 8.72 11.90 10.79
C ILE A 290 9.78 11.10 11.58
N VAL A 291 9.91 9.80 11.34
CA VAL A 291 10.75 8.93 12.15
C VAL A 291 12.23 9.03 11.77
N ILE A 292 12.55 9.12 10.47
CA ILE A 292 13.93 9.20 9.99
C ILE A 292 14.48 10.61 10.18
N LYS A 293 15.49 10.74 11.05
CA LYS A 293 16.07 12.02 11.47
C LYS A 293 16.48 12.90 10.27
N ASP A 294 17.16 12.33 9.29
CA ASP A 294 17.68 13.05 8.12
C ASP A 294 16.54 13.74 7.35
N TYR A 295 15.40 13.06 7.21
CA TYR A 295 14.24 13.56 6.47
C TYR A 295 13.44 14.57 7.29
N ARG A 296 13.27 14.33 8.59
CA ARG A 296 12.66 15.31 9.49
C ARG A 296 13.45 16.63 9.51
N GLN A 297 14.78 16.54 9.57
CA GLN A 297 15.64 17.71 9.52
C GLN A 297 15.63 18.38 8.13
N GLY A 298 15.58 17.59 7.05
CA GLY A 298 15.41 18.10 5.69
C GLY A 298 14.11 18.89 5.51
N LEU A 299 13.00 18.37 6.05
CA LEU A 299 11.69 19.04 6.03
C LEU A 299 11.75 20.39 6.76
N LEU A 300 12.28 20.42 7.99
CA LEU A 300 12.46 21.66 8.75
C LEU A 300 13.34 22.68 8.03
N SER A 301 14.39 22.21 7.34
CA SER A 301 15.30 23.07 6.58
C SER A 301 14.64 23.64 5.33
N ALA A 302 13.83 22.84 4.62
CA ALA A 302 13.06 23.28 3.46
C ALA A 302 12.04 24.36 3.84
N CYS A 303 11.30 24.17 4.93
CA CYS A 303 10.34 25.16 5.44
C CYS A 303 11.02 26.47 5.90
N ARG A 304 12.21 26.40 6.51
CA ARG A 304 12.96 27.61 6.88
C ARG A 304 13.43 28.37 5.64
N SER A 305 13.94 27.66 4.63
CA SER A 305 14.40 28.28 3.39
C SER A 305 13.27 28.90 2.57
N SER A 306 12.06 28.33 2.60
CA SER A 306 10.89 28.93 1.92
C SER A 306 10.44 30.20 2.63
N ARG A 307 10.40 30.19 3.96
CA ARG A 307 10.01 31.36 4.77
C ARG A 307 10.94 32.55 4.57
N ILE A 308 12.26 32.33 4.58
CA ILE A 308 13.25 33.39 4.30
C ILE A 308 13.09 33.96 2.88
N ARG A 309 12.74 33.10 1.89
CA ARG A 309 12.52 33.55 0.52
C ARG A 309 11.25 34.41 0.36
N GLU A 310 10.19 34.07 1.08
CA GLU A 310 8.95 34.86 1.14
C GLU A 310 9.17 36.23 1.80
N GLU A 311 9.91 36.27 2.92
CA GLU A 311 10.28 37.53 3.61
C GLU A 311 11.06 38.45 2.66
N ASN A 312 12.08 37.93 1.96
CA ASN A 312 12.88 38.72 1.01
C ASN A 312 12.07 39.19 -0.23
N THR A 313 11.05 38.45 -0.65
CA THR A 313 10.21 38.81 -1.80
C THR A 313 9.20 39.90 -1.41
N ASN A 314 8.66 39.86 -0.19
CA ASN A 314 7.78 40.90 0.30
C ASN A 314 8.52 42.23 0.55
N GLU A 315 9.78 42.18 1.01
CA GLU A 315 10.62 43.37 1.14
C GLU A 315 10.97 44.01 -0.20
N SER A 316 11.22 43.21 -1.25
CA SER A 316 11.53 43.74 -2.58
C SER A 316 10.32 44.36 -3.27
N VAL A 317 9.11 43.82 -3.10
CA VAL A 317 7.87 44.44 -3.60
C VAL A 317 7.60 45.78 -2.92
N HIS A 318 7.80 45.87 -1.60
CA HIS A 318 7.64 47.14 -0.87
C HIS A 318 8.67 48.22 -1.23
N HIS A 319 9.81 47.84 -1.81
CA HIS A 319 10.81 48.78 -2.30
C HIS A 319 10.57 49.26 -3.74
N VAL A 320 9.72 48.57 -4.52
CA VAL A 320 9.36 48.97 -5.90
C VAL A 320 8.14 49.90 -5.93
N ASP A 321 7.28 49.86 -4.89
CA ASP A 321 6.08 50.72 -4.76
C ASP A 321 6.34 52.05 -4.02
N LYS A 322 7.61 52.47 -3.85
CA LYS A 322 8.01 53.78 -3.32
C LYS A 322 8.79 54.56 -4.36
#